data_AF-A0A5D0R8D3-F1
#
_entry.id   AF-A0A5D0R8D3-F1
#
_cell.length_a   1.000
_cell.length_b   1.000
_cell.length_c   1.000
_cell.angle_alpha   90.00
_cell.angle_beta   90.00
_cell.angle_gamma   90.00
#
_symmetry.space_group_name_H-M   'P 1'
#
loop_
_entity.id
_entity.type
_entity.pdbx_description
1 polymer ?
#
loop_
_entity_poly.entity_id
_entity_poly.type
_entity_poly.pdbx_seq_one_letter_code
_entity_poly.pdbx_strand_id
1 'polypeptide(L)'
;MTACANAPAPVAGVQFLPDQQGLAVVPGGLRVDFGRAPSGVVAALDRELGPGRALSVAGCPTGVAQQRAWGDLVLTFTGEEFVGWRSGATHAGTVCASA
;
A
#
# COMPACT_ATOMS: atom_id res chain seq x y z
N MET A 1 43.85 -12.01 6.97
CA MET A 1 43.11 -11.07 7.85
C MET A 1 41.64 -11.16 7.47
N THR A 2 40.81 -11.50 8.44
CA THR A 2 39.41 -11.92 8.30
C THR A 2 38.53 -10.73 7.91
N ALA A 3 37.82 -10.83 6.78
CA ALA A 3 36.80 -9.86 6.40
C ALA A 3 35.58 -10.02 7.30
N CYS A 4 35.24 -8.99 8.07
CA CYS A 4 33.96 -8.93 8.76
C CYS A 4 32.89 -8.65 7.69
N ALA A 5 32.14 -9.68 7.29
CA ALA A 5 30.91 -9.46 6.56
C ALA A 5 29.90 -8.90 7.56
N ASN A 6 29.72 -7.57 7.56
CA ASN A 6 28.54 -6.95 8.16
C ASN A 6 27.32 -7.49 7.41
N ALA A 7 26.71 -8.56 7.92
CA ALA A 7 25.34 -8.87 7.55
C ALA A 7 24.51 -7.62 7.86
N PRO A 8 23.79 -7.03 6.91
CA PRO A 8 22.89 -5.93 7.23
C PRO A 8 21.95 -6.43 8.33
N ALA A 9 21.87 -5.67 9.42
CA ALA A 9 20.91 -5.96 10.48
C ALA A 9 19.53 -6.19 9.83
N PRO A 10 18.72 -7.16 10.28
CA PRO A 10 17.36 -7.27 9.82
C PRO A 10 16.71 -5.92 10.07
N VAL A 11 16.45 -5.18 8.98
CA VAL A 11 15.67 -3.94 9.05
C VAL A 11 14.38 -4.34 9.73
N ALA A 12 14.11 -3.76 10.90
CA ALA A 12 12.83 -3.93 11.55
C ALA A 12 11.77 -3.60 10.49
N GLY A 13 11.05 -4.63 10.03
CA GLY A 13 10.27 -4.56 8.80
C GLY A 13 9.25 -3.45 8.92
N VAL A 14 9.24 -2.52 7.98
CA VAL A 14 8.23 -1.48 7.92
C VAL A 14 6.89 -2.14 7.66
N GLN A 15 5.91 -1.88 8.53
CA GLN A 15 4.56 -2.36 8.37
C GLN A 15 3.64 -1.21 7.97
N PHE A 16 2.78 -1.48 7.00
CA PHE A 16 1.70 -0.58 6.60
C PHE A 16 0.43 -1.04 7.31
N LEU A 17 0.03 -0.31 8.33
CA LEU A 17 -1.19 -0.55 9.08
C LEU A 17 -2.32 0.29 8.49
N PRO A 18 -3.45 -0.33 8.12
CA PRO A 18 -4.61 0.42 7.66
C PRO A 18 -5.14 1.40 8.71
N ASP A 19 -5.44 2.62 8.28
CA ASP A 19 -5.88 3.74 9.11
C ASP A 19 -7.05 4.49 8.45
N GLN A 20 -7.87 5.20 9.24
CA GLN A 20 -9.03 5.95 8.73
C GLN A 20 -8.67 7.02 7.69
N GLN A 21 -7.42 7.50 7.68
CA GLN A 21 -6.94 8.52 6.74
C GLN A 21 -6.03 7.94 5.65
N GLY A 22 -5.74 6.63 5.67
CA GLY A 22 -4.85 5.98 4.71
C GLY A 22 -4.09 4.80 5.32
N LEU A 23 -2.76 4.82 5.28
CA LEU A 23 -1.91 3.78 5.88
C LEU A 23 -0.91 4.39 6.87
N ALA A 24 -0.95 3.97 8.12
CA ALA A 24 0.11 4.25 9.08
C ALA A 24 1.33 3.39 8.79
N VAL A 25 2.52 3.96 8.92
CA VAL A 25 3.80 3.30 8.66
C VAL A 25 4.54 3.14 9.98
N VAL A 26 4.77 1.90 10.40
CA VAL A 26 5.36 1.57 11.71
C VAL A 26 6.58 0.66 11.59
N PRO A 27 7.57 0.78 12.50
CA PRO A 27 7.73 1.86 13.48
C PRO A 27 8.30 3.12 12.79
N GLY A 28 7.59 4.24 12.86
CA GLY A 28 8.03 5.46 12.18
C GLY A 28 7.13 6.67 12.33
N GLY A 29 5.86 6.48 12.73
CA GLY A 29 4.90 7.58 12.89
C GLY A 29 4.60 8.31 11.57
N LEU A 30 5.10 7.79 10.45
CA LEU A 30 4.81 8.27 9.11
C LEU A 30 3.45 7.72 8.67
N ARG A 31 2.84 8.40 7.71
CA ARG A 31 1.55 8.01 7.15
C ARG A 31 1.54 8.24 5.65
N VAL A 32 0.85 7.35 4.95
CA VAL A 32 0.42 7.55 3.57
C VAL A 32 -1.05 7.94 3.61
N ASP A 33 -1.33 9.24 3.52
CA ASP A 33 -2.69 9.76 3.51
C ASP A 33 -3.37 9.58 2.14
N PHE A 34 -4.70 9.57 2.15
CA PHE A 34 -5.50 9.73 0.94
C PHE A 34 -5.15 11.04 0.22
N GLY A 35 -5.25 11.05 -1.12
CA GLY A 35 -4.81 12.15 -1.98
C GLY A 35 -3.33 12.04 -2.42
N ARG A 36 -2.56 11.09 -1.89
CA ARG A 36 -1.16 10.92 -2.30
C ARG A 36 -1.05 10.31 -3.70
N ALA A 37 -0.08 10.80 -4.49
CA ALA A 37 0.18 10.29 -5.83
C ALA A 37 0.44 8.76 -5.86
N PRO A 38 -0.24 7.99 -6.76
CA PRO A 38 -0.15 6.54 -6.84
C PRO A 38 1.28 6.03 -7.01
N SER A 39 2.07 6.67 -7.88
CA SER A 39 3.45 6.28 -8.17
C SER A 39 4.32 6.23 -6.91
N GLY A 40 4.20 7.24 -6.05
CA GLY A 40 4.94 7.30 -4.80
C GLY A 40 4.46 6.27 -3.78
N VAL A 41 3.16 5.97 -3.74
CA VAL A 41 2.59 4.99 -2.79
C VAL A 41 3.00 3.59 -3.20
N VAL A 42 2.78 3.24 -4.47
CA VAL A 42 3.14 1.93 -5.02
C VAL A 42 4.63 1.68 -4.87
N ALA A 43 5.50 2.63 -5.19
CA ALA A 43 6.94 2.47 -5.05
C ALA A 43 7.38 2.22 -3.59
N ALA A 44 6.72 2.87 -2.62
CA ALA A 44 7.00 2.65 -1.21
C ALA A 44 6.57 1.25 -0.75
N LEU A 45 5.36 0.81 -1.10
CA LEU A 45 4.90 -0.53 -0.75
C LEU A 45 5.70 -1.61 -1.48
N ASP A 46 6.04 -1.42 -2.76
CA ASP A 46 6.83 -2.38 -3.53
C ASP A 46 8.23 -2.58 -2.94
N ARG A 47 8.81 -1.52 -2.34
CA ARG A 47 10.13 -1.58 -1.69
C ARG A 47 10.11 -2.40 -0.39
N GLU A 48 9.05 -2.26 0.41
CA GLU A 48 8.98 -2.85 1.75
C GLU A 48 8.28 -4.23 1.76
N LEU A 49 7.20 -4.38 0.99
CA LEU A 49 6.37 -5.58 0.94
C LEU A 49 6.67 -6.45 -0.29
N GLY A 50 7.51 -5.97 -1.21
CA GLY A 50 7.71 -6.59 -2.52
C GLY A 50 6.64 -6.18 -3.53
N PRO A 51 6.78 -6.59 -4.81
CA PRO A 51 5.94 -6.11 -5.90
C PRO A 51 4.47 -6.45 -5.70
N GLY A 52 3.62 -5.43 -5.73
CA GLY A 52 2.17 -5.58 -5.64
C GLY A 52 1.56 -6.19 -6.90
N ARG A 53 0.50 -6.98 -6.72
CA ARG A 53 -0.27 -7.56 -7.83
C ARG A 53 -1.36 -6.60 -8.29
N ALA A 54 -1.38 -6.26 -9.57
CA ALA A 54 -2.50 -5.51 -10.16
C ALA A 54 -3.80 -6.33 -10.12
N LEU A 55 -4.89 -5.71 -9.70
CA LEU A 55 -6.23 -6.30 -9.71
C LEU A 55 -7.10 -5.63 -10.78
N SER A 56 -8.15 -6.33 -11.20
CA SER A 56 -9.16 -5.78 -12.10
C SER A 56 -9.88 -4.61 -11.45
N VAL A 57 -10.15 -3.57 -12.23
CA VAL A 57 -10.98 -2.42 -11.82
C VAL A 57 -12.44 -2.54 -12.30
N ALA A 58 -12.83 -3.72 -12.79
CA ALA A 58 -14.22 -3.98 -13.18
C ALA A 58 -15.14 -3.86 -11.97
N GLY A 59 -16.23 -3.09 -12.10
CA GLY A 59 -17.18 -2.84 -11.00
C GLY A 59 -16.72 -1.81 -9.97
N CYS A 60 -15.59 -1.14 -10.20
CA CYS A 60 -15.16 -0.02 -9.37
C CYS A 60 -16.01 1.24 -9.62
N PRO A 61 -16.15 2.12 -8.62
CA PRO A 61 -16.70 3.46 -8.81
C PRO A 61 -15.98 4.23 -9.91
N THR A 62 -16.72 5.12 -10.58
CA THR A 62 -16.16 6.01 -11.61
C THR A 62 -14.97 6.80 -11.06
N GLY A 63 -13.89 6.84 -11.83
CA GLY A 63 -12.65 7.55 -11.45
C GLY A 63 -11.56 6.64 -10.89
N VAL A 64 -11.88 5.44 -10.43
CA VAL A 64 -10.87 4.43 -10.09
C VAL A 64 -10.20 3.93 -11.37
N ALA A 65 -8.88 4.10 -11.45
CA ALA A 65 -8.08 3.70 -12.60
C ALA A 65 -7.23 2.46 -12.31
N GLN A 66 -6.89 2.22 -11.03
CA GLN A 66 -5.99 1.13 -10.66
C GLN A 66 -6.34 0.53 -9.30
N GLN A 67 -6.18 -0.79 -9.19
CA GLN A 67 -6.12 -1.49 -7.91
C GLN A 67 -4.87 -2.36 -7.83
N ARG A 68 -4.26 -2.41 -6.64
CA ARG A 68 -3.09 -3.24 -6.36
C ARG A 68 -3.18 -3.92 -5.01
N ALA A 69 -2.72 -5.15 -4.93
CA ALA A 69 -2.75 -5.98 -3.73
C ALA A 69 -1.35 -6.39 -3.27
N TRP A 70 -1.13 -6.34 -1.97
CA TRP A 70 0.03 -6.86 -1.23
C TRP A 70 -0.49 -7.78 -0.13
N GLY A 71 -0.58 -9.08 -0.42
CA GLY A 71 -1.29 -10.02 0.45
C GLY A 71 -2.77 -9.66 0.57
N ASP A 72 -3.25 -9.50 1.81
CA ASP A 72 -4.63 -9.11 2.12
C ASP A 72 -4.90 -7.61 1.97
N LEU A 73 -3.84 -6.78 1.89
CA LEU A 73 -3.96 -5.34 1.73
C LEU A 73 -4.16 -4.99 0.25
N VAL A 74 -5.27 -4.37 -0.09
CA VAL A 74 -5.55 -3.86 -1.43
C VAL A 74 -5.71 -2.35 -1.38
N LEU A 75 -4.96 -1.65 -2.21
CA LEU A 75 -5.09 -0.21 -2.42
C LEU A 75 -5.83 0.08 -3.72
N THR A 76 -6.61 1.15 -3.67
CA THR A 76 -7.42 1.67 -4.77
C THR A 76 -6.93 3.08 -5.10
N PHE A 77 -6.72 3.32 -6.39
CA PHE A 77 -6.17 4.56 -6.90
C PHE A 77 -7.04 5.09 -8.03
N THR A 78 -7.20 6.41 -8.08
CA THR A 78 -7.57 7.12 -9.31
C THR A 78 -6.34 7.25 -10.21
N GLY A 79 -6.46 7.95 -11.34
CA GLY A 79 -5.31 8.26 -12.18
C GLY A 79 -4.25 9.12 -11.45
N GLU A 80 -4.65 9.86 -10.42
CA GLU A 80 -3.85 10.91 -9.81
C GLU A 80 -3.59 10.68 -8.32
N GLU A 81 -4.43 9.89 -7.64
CA GLU A 81 -4.46 9.84 -6.17
C GLU A 81 -4.75 8.44 -5.62
N PHE A 82 -4.17 8.16 -4.45
CA PHE A 82 -4.59 7.08 -3.57
C PHE A 82 -5.86 7.48 -2.84
N VAL A 83 -6.93 6.72 -3.03
CA VAL A 83 -8.28 7.12 -2.58
C VAL A 83 -8.92 6.14 -1.59
N GLY A 84 -8.35 4.95 -1.41
CA GLY A 84 -8.93 3.99 -0.48
C GLY A 84 -8.14 2.70 -0.37
N TRP A 85 -8.35 1.99 0.72
CA TRP A 85 -7.75 0.68 0.97
C TRP A 85 -8.80 -0.30 1.50
N ARG A 86 -8.54 -1.59 1.31
CA ARG A 86 -9.27 -2.69 1.95
C ARG A 86 -8.28 -3.72 2.48
N SER A 87 -8.59 -4.32 3.61
CA SER A 87 -7.82 -5.39 4.24
C SER A 87 -8.79 -6.37 4.89
N GLY A 88 -9.01 -7.53 4.25
CA GLY A 88 -10.08 -8.44 4.67
C GLY A 88 -11.45 -7.76 4.64
N ALA A 89 -12.12 -7.69 5.79
CA ALA A 89 -13.44 -7.06 5.93
C ALA A 89 -13.40 -5.54 6.19
N THR A 90 -12.23 -4.99 6.54
CA THR A 90 -12.08 -3.56 6.81
C THR A 90 -11.71 -2.80 5.56
N HIS A 91 -12.19 -1.57 5.46
CA HIS A 91 -11.90 -0.66 4.36
C HIS A 91 -12.03 0.78 4.82
N ALA A 92 -11.37 1.68 4.12
CA ALA A 92 -11.60 3.12 4.24
C ALA A 92 -11.39 3.81 2.90
N GLY A 93 -12.06 4.96 2.72
CA GLY A 93 -12.05 5.72 1.48
C GLY A 93 -12.87 5.06 0.36
N THR A 94 -12.52 5.37 -0.89
CA THR A 94 -13.16 4.80 -2.08
C THR A 94 -12.55 3.45 -2.41
N VAL A 95 -13.34 2.39 -2.24
CA VAL A 95 -12.98 1.03 -2.61
C VAL A 95 -13.92 0.49 -3.68
N CYS A 96 -13.44 -0.49 -4.44
CA CYS A 96 -14.29 -1.21 -5.38
C CYS A 96 -15.19 -2.18 -4.62
N ALA A 97 -16.44 -2.31 -5.07
CA ALA A 97 -17.29 -3.38 -4.62
C ALA A 97 -16.57 -4.70 -4.92
N SER A 98 -16.33 -5.51 -3.90
CA SER A 98 -15.86 -6.88 -4.09
C SER A 98 -16.81 -7.58 -5.04
N ALA A 99 -16.32 -7.94 -6.23
CA ALA A 99 -17.04 -8.78 -7.17
C ALA A 99 -17.37 -10.13 -6.54
#